data_AF-A0A2V5NQ34-F1
#
_entry.id   AF-A0A2V5NQ34-F1
#
_cell.length_a   1.000
_cell.length_b   1.000
_cell.length_c   1.000
_cell.angle_alpha   90.00
_cell.angle_beta   90.00
_cell.angle_gamma   90.00
#
_symmetry.space_group_name_H-M   'P 1'
#
loop_
_entity.id
_entity.type
_entity.pdbx_description
1 polymer ?
#
loop_
_entity_poly.entity_id
_entity_poly.type
_entity_poly.pdbx_seq_one_letter_code
_entity_poly.pdbx_strand_id
1 'polypeptide(L)'
;MKSFLSTIVAGCAYLFLASVSRAQDIEWTPEANMDHQLFPSLIIATASVRPVEPDDQEAEKPDPYLLGERFGLVGVSVKAPAENSKVKVTLKENDLMATASWSGELAEVDKDYFIAPKVNYKFEKLRQMTQQVPLNITFELEVDGEPAGEKYETLQVRSINDCPFGVANSEETLNDENFIAGSADLGWMFAAYVNENHPMLDKVLQEALETKIVSGFRVTTHEHDETLKQVFALWSALQKRGLQYSSTTTTPGGSDTVQSQYVRFIDQSLTNTQANCVDGSVLFASLLRKISIEPFLVTVPGHMYVGFYLGAGKSQFIGLETTILGLPDVADEKKPGDPAALTAVRDKLDASVRARRDWKTFAKAVQVGTEDLAKNKEKLNAGDPSYQWIDLSEARTQGIMPIPYSAAP
;
A
#
# COMPACT_ATOMS: atom_id res chain seq x y z
N MET A 1 13.98 -96.35 36.82
CA MET A 1 15.13 -95.71 36.15
C MET A 1 14.83 -94.20 36.10
N LYS A 2 15.62 -93.41 36.84
CA LYS A 2 15.84 -91.95 36.75
C LYS A 2 14.64 -90.96 36.90
N SER A 3 14.29 -90.59 38.13
CA SER A 3 14.82 -89.46 38.94
C SER A 3 14.77 -87.99 38.44
N PHE A 4 14.57 -87.09 39.42
CA PHE A 4 14.86 -85.62 39.54
C PHE A 4 13.76 -84.63 39.09
N LEU A 5 13.18 -83.84 40.02
CA LEU A 5 13.60 -82.50 40.55
C LEU A 5 13.59 -81.44 39.42
N SER A 6 13.16 -80.17 39.56
CA SER A 6 12.86 -79.31 40.70
C SER A 6 12.34 -77.95 40.19
N THR A 7 11.52 -77.28 41.01
CA THR A 7 11.60 -75.84 41.38
C THR A 7 11.39 -74.70 40.36
N ILE A 8 10.25 -73.99 40.54
CA ILE A 8 10.03 -72.53 40.74
C ILE A 8 10.90 -71.53 39.97
N VAL A 9 10.29 -70.56 39.27
CA VAL A 9 10.49 -69.09 39.45
C VAL A 9 9.29 -68.31 38.90
N ALA A 10 8.78 -67.39 39.73
CA ALA A 10 7.79 -66.37 39.43
C ALA A 10 8.36 -65.29 38.48
N GLY A 11 7.56 -64.85 37.51
CA GLY A 11 7.87 -63.70 36.65
C GLY A 11 6.78 -62.64 36.75
N CYS A 12 7.11 -61.54 37.43
CA CYS A 12 6.29 -60.35 37.60
C CYS A 12 5.68 -59.87 36.28
N ALA A 13 4.34 -59.77 36.25
CA ALA A 13 3.65 -58.94 35.27
C ALA A 13 3.93 -57.47 35.62
N TYR A 14 4.99 -56.91 35.04
CA TYR A 14 5.09 -55.47 34.89
C TYR A 14 4.00 -55.05 33.91
N LEU A 15 2.91 -54.52 34.47
CA LEU A 15 2.00 -53.62 33.78
C LEU A 15 2.84 -52.44 33.26
N PHE A 16 3.33 -52.55 32.03
CA PHE A 16 3.54 -51.36 31.20
C PHE A 16 2.15 -50.81 30.91
N LEU A 17 1.63 -50.02 31.85
CA LEU A 17 0.78 -48.89 31.50
C LEU A 17 1.68 -47.99 30.65
N ALA A 18 1.76 -48.29 29.36
CA ALA A 18 2.12 -47.30 28.38
C ALA A 18 1.11 -46.19 28.58
N SER A 19 1.55 -45.12 29.23
CA SER A 19 0.93 -43.82 29.21
C SER A 19 0.77 -43.45 27.74
N VAL A 20 -0.38 -43.80 27.17
CA VAL A 20 -0.96 -43.07 26.06
C VAL A 20 -1.33 -41.73 26.67
N SER A 21 -0.33 -40.88 26.87
CA SER A 21 -0.55 -39.45 26.95
C SER A 21 -1.18 -39.12 25.60
N ARG A 22 -2.51 -38.99 25.59
CA ARG A 22 -3.17 -38.19 24.57
C ARG A 22 -2.35 -36.92 24.46
N ALA A 23 -1.70 -36.71 23.32
CA ALA A 23 -1.50 -35.34 22.88
C ALA A 23 -2.89 -34.73 22.99
N GLN A 24 -3.05 -33.79 23.93
CA GLN A 24 -4.21 -32.93 23.94
C GLN A 24 -4.25 -32.35 22.52
N ASP A 25 -5.36 -32.48 21.80
CA ASP A 25 -5.46 -31.87 20.48
C ASP A 25 -5.23 -30.38 20.67
N ILE A 26 -4.03 -29.91 20.30
CA ILE A 26 -3.63 -28.51 20.50
C ILE A 26 -4.56 -27.66 19.63
N GLU A 27 -5.25 -26.72 20.27
CA GLU A 27 -6.19 -25.83 19.59
C GLU A 27 -5.40 -24.72 18.90
N TRP A 28 -5.42 -24.72 17.57
CA TRP A 28 -4.76 -23.70 16.76
C TRP A 28 -5.41 -23.57 15.37
N THR A 29 -5.34 -22.40 14.77
CA THR A 29 -5.91 -22.10 13.44
C THR A 29 -4.91 -21.27 12.64
N PRO A 30 -4.75 -21.54 11.32
CA PRO A 30 -4.20 -20.54 10.41
C PRO A 30 -5.05 -19.28 10.43
N GLU A 31 -4.39 -18.14 10.28
CA GLU A 31 -5.03 -16.83 10.23
C GLU A 31 -4.41 -16.01 9.10
N ALA A 32 -5.26 -15.26 8.39
CA ALA A 32 -4.85 -14.28 7.41
C ALA A 32 -5.58 -12.95 7.61
N ASN A 33 -4.79 -11.88 7.70
CA ASN A 33 -5.30 -10.52 7.77
C ASN A 33 -5.86 -10.07 6.43
N MET A 34 -6.43 -8.87 6.41
CA MET A 34 -7.00 -8.26 5.20
C MET A 34 -8.14 -9.08 4.59
N ASP A 35 -9.01 -9.65 5.44
CA ASP A 35 -10.18 -10.43 5.03
C ASP A 35 -9.84 -11.57 4.04
N HIS A 36 -8.82 -12.36 4.39
CA HIS A 36 -8.31 -13.45 3.55
C HIS A 36 -7.81 -13.01 2.16
N GLN A 37 -7.39 -11.75 2.02
CA GLN A 37 -6.84 -11.19 0.78
C GLN A 37 -5.35 -10.86 0.91
N LEU A 38 -4.55 -11.33 -0.05
CA LEU A 38 -3.13 -11.01 -0.13
C LEU A 38 -2.91 -9.93 -1.20
N PHE A 39 -2.47 -8.73 -0.80
CA PHE A 39 -2.19 -7.61 -1.71
C PHE A 39 -0.70 -7.54 -2.07
N PRO A 40 -0.29 -7.91 -3.30
CA PRO A 40 1.11 -7.78 -3.72
C PRO A 40 1.63 -6.35 -3.65
N SER A 41 0.75 -5.37 -3.91
CA SER A 41 1.05 -3.93 -3.84
C SER A 41 1.46 -3.52 -2.43
N LEU A 42 0.68 -3.89 -1.41
CA LEU A 42 0.96 -3.63 0.01
C LEU A 42 2.28 -4.26 0.42
N ILE A 43 2.47 -5.55 0.12
CA ILE A 43 3.67 -6.31 0.49
C ILE A 43 4.94 -5.68 -0.09
N ILE A 44 4.88 -5.25 -1.35
CA ILE A 44 6.04 -4.60 -2.00
C ILE A 44 6.28 -3.20 -1.43
N ALA A 45 5.21 -2.42 -1.21
CA ALA A 45 5.31 -1.06 -0.70
C ALA A 45 5.89 -1.00 0.72
N THR A 46 5.59 -1.99 1.56
CA THR A 46 6.04 -2.04 2.97
C THR A 46 7.36 -2.79 3.17
N ALA A 47 7.87 -3.49 2.16
CA ALA A 47 9.09 -4.29 2.27
C ALA A 47 10.35 -3.50 2.68
N SER A 48 10.38 -2.19 2.40
CA SER A 48 11.48 -1.28 2.75
C SER A 48 11.12 -0.22 3.78
N VAL A 49 9.91 -0.30 4.35
CA VAL A 49 9.51 0.61 5.43
C VAL A 49 10.45 0.40 6.61
N ARG A 50 10.96 1.51 7.14
CA ARG A 50 11.91 1.46 8.25
C ARG A 50 11.13 1.19 9.55
N PRO A 51 11.70 0.40 10.47
CA PRO A 51 11.05 0.13 11.74
C PRO A 51 10.84 1.43 12.53
N VAL A 52 9.89 1.33 13.44
CA VAL A 52 9.07 2.43 13.95
C VAL A 52 9.86 3.57 14.60
N GLU A 53 9.33 4.78 14.43
CA GLU A 53 9.86 6.01 15.02
C GLU A 53 9.89 5.93 16.56
N PRO A 54 10.76 6.71 17.23
CA PRO A 54 10.92 6.70 18.69
C PRO A 54 9.65 6.92 19.51
N ASP A 55 8.61 7.49 18.90
CA ASP A 55 7.34 7.89 19.55
C ASP A 55 6.19 6.88 19.33
N ASP A 56 6.51 5.68 18.84
CA ASP A 56 5.51 4.62 18.65
C ASP A 56 5.07 4.01 19.99
N GLN A 57 3.89 4.41 20.45
CA GLN A 57 3.30 3.98 21.72
C GLN A 57 3.08 2.46 21.80
N GLU A 58 2.86 1.79 20.66
CA GLU A 58 2.67 0.34 20.61
C GLU A 58 4.04 -0.38 20.65
N ALA A 59 5.14 0.26 20.20
CA ALA A 59 6.49 -0.22 20.49
C ALA A 59 6.88 -0.01 21.98
N GLU A 60 6.33 1.00 22.65
CA GLU A 60 6.55 1.20 24.09
C GLU A 60 5.87 0.12 24.94
N LYS A 61 4.75 -0.44 24.48
CA LYS A 61 3.98 -1.50 25.14
C LYS A 61 3.51 -2.56 24.14
N PRO A 62 4.39 -3.48 23.71
CA PRO A 62 3.99 -4.53 22.79
C PRO A 62 2.95 -5.45 23.43
N ASP A 63 1.95 -5.85 22.65
CA ASP A 63 1.00 -6.89 23.06
C ASP A 63 1.78 -8.20 23.29
N PRO A 64 1.80 -8.74 24.53
CA PRO A 64 2.54 -9.97 24.83
C PRO A 64 1.98 -11.22 24.12
N TYR A 65 0.79 -11.13 23.52
CA TYR A 65 0.13 -12.23 22.80
C TYR A 65 0.31 -12.14 21.27
N LEU A 66 0.90 -11.05 20.76
CA LEU A 66 1.31 -10.87 19.36
C LEU A 66 2.81 -11.18 19.20
N LEU A 67 3.11 -12.32 18.57
CA LEU A 67 4.48 -12.82 18.46
C LEU A 67 4.98 -12.85 17.01
N GLY A 68 6.24 -12.50 16.81
CA GLY A 68 6.88 -12.53 15.49
C GLY A 68 6.87 -11.18 14.76
N GLU A 69 6.48 -11.18 13.49
CA GLU A 69 6.40 -9.97 12.66
C GLU A 69 5.15 -9.18 13.02
N ARG A 70 5.34 -7.96 13.54
CA ARG A 70 4.25 -7.12 14.05
C ARG A 70 3.20 -6.80 13.00
N PHE A 71 3.63 -6.54 11.76
CA PHE A 71 2.73 -6.29 10.63
C PHE A 71 2.51 -7.56 9.79
N GLY A 72 2.61 -8.73 10.41
CA GLY A 72 2.41 -10.01 9.76
C GLY A 72 1.02 -10.13 9.14
N LEU A 73 0.97 -10.45 7.85
CA LEU A 73 -0.30 -10.62 7.12
C LEU A 73 -0.87 -12.04 7.27
N VAL A 74 -0.03 -13.01 7.61
CA VAL A 74 -0.40 -14.42 7.76
C VAL A 74 0.31 -15.01 8.97
N GLY A 75 -0.38 -15.88 9.70
CA GLY A 75 0.13 -16.47 10.92
C GLY A 75 -0.73 -17.62 11.41
N VAL A 76 -0.60 -17.93 12.69
CA VAL A 76 -1.46 -18.90 13.38
C VAL A 76 -1.93 -18.32 14.71
N SER A 77 -3.20 -18.51 15.03
CA SER A 77 -3.71 -18.42 16.40
C SER A 77 -3.46 -19.76 17.09
N VAL A 78 -2.86 -19.77 18.27
CA VAL A 78 -2.64 -20.98 19.08
C VAL A 78 -2.99 -20.71 20.53
N LYS A 79 -3.78 -21.61 21.11
CA LYS A 79 -4.06 -21.59 22.54
C LYS A 79 -2.97 -22.35 23.28
N ALA A 80 -2.33 -21.68 24.24
CA ALA A 80 -1.22 -22.26 24.98
C ALA A 80 -1.64 -23.49 25.80
N PRO A 81 -1.09 -24.69 25.53
CA PRO A 81 -1.50 -25.92 26.22
C PRO A 81 -0.93 -26.04 27.64
N ALA A 82 0.19 -25.37 27.92
CA ALA A 82 0.84 -25.30 29.23
C ALA A 82 1.64 -23.99 29.38
N GLU A 83 1.99 -23.62 30.62
CA GLU A 83 2.88 -22.49 30.86
C GLU A 83 4.26 -22.74 30.23
N ASN A 84 4.82 -21.70 29.62
CA ASN A 84 6.14 -21.72 28.98
C ASN A 84 6.27 -22.81 27.88
N SER A 85 5.17 -23.10 27.16
CA SER A 85 5.18 -24.07 26.05
C SER A 85 6.10 -23.56 24.95
N LYS A 86 7.04 -24.38 24.49
CA LYS A 86 7.93 -24.02 23.37
C LYS A 86 7.23 -24.29 22.07
N VAL A 87 7.18 -23.31 21.17
CA VAL A 87 6.49 -23.44 19.91
C VAL A 87 7.38 -23.10 18.74
N LYS A 88 7.13 -23.79 17.62
CA LYS A 88 7.70 -23.45 16.32
C LYS A 88 6.61 -23.50 15.27
N VAL A 89 6.43 -22.37 14.60
CA VAL A 89 5.51 -22.21 13.48
C VAL A 89 6.33 -22.19 12.20
N THR A 90 6.01 -23.06 11.25
CA THR A 90 6.67 -23.11 9.94
C THR A 90 5.65 -22.83 8.85
N LEU A 91 5.85 -21.75 8.11
CA LEU A 91 5.16 -21.46 6.85
C LEU A 91 5.87 -22.22 5.73
N LYS A 92 5.14 -23.09 5.02
CA LYS A 92 5.69 -23.83 3.87
C LYS A 92 5.83 -22.95 2.63
N GLU A 93 6.83 -23.29 1.84
CA GLU A 93 7.03 -22.69 0.53
C GLU A 93 5.82 -22.88 -0.40
N ASN A 94 5.48 -21.82 -1.13
CA ASN A 94 4.49 -21.81 -2.21
C ASN A 94 4.98 -20.89 -3.36
N ASP A 95 4.12 -20.58 -4.33
CA ASP A 95 4.51 -19.78 -5.50
C ASP A 95 4.97 -18.34 -5.17
N LEU A 96 4.51 -17.76 -4.06
CA LEU A 96 4.76 -16.37 -3.67
C LEU A 96 5.63 -16.22 -2.41
N MET A 97 5.81 -17.28 -1.63
CA MET A 97 6.51 -17.27 -0.35
C MET A 97 7.52 -18.41 -0.29
N ALA A 98 8.75 -18.13 0.13
CA ALA A 98 9.69 -19.16 0.52
C ALA A 98 9.40 -19.63 1.95
N THR A 99 9.93 -20.80 2.32
CA THR A 99 9.78 -21.34 3.68
C THR A 99 10.27 -20.31 4.70
N ALA A 100 9.44 -20.06 5.71
CA ALA A 100 9.75 -19.18 6.83
C ALA A 100 9.33 -19.84 8.13
N SER A 101 10.00 -19.53 9.23
CA SER A 101 9.65 -20.08 10.53
C SER A 101 9.87 -19.07 11.63
N TRP A 102 9.07 -19.20 12.69
CA TRP A 102 9.26 -18.51 13.95
C TRP A 102 9.32 -19.54 15.08
N SER A 103 10.11 -19.26 16.11
CA SER A 103 10.20 -20.11 17.30
C SER A 103 10.30 -19.24 18.55
N GLY A 104 9.62 -19.67 19.60
CA GLY A 104 9.60 -18.95 20.88
C GLY A 104 8.78 -19.71 21.92
N GLU A 105 8.25 -18.97 22.89
CA GLU A 105 7.61 -19.52 24.07
C GLU A 105 6.25 -18.87 24.31
N LEU A 106 5.24 -19.67 24.65
CA LEU A 106 3.93 -19.23 25.10
C LEU A 106 3.96 -19.16 26.62
N ALA A 107 4.11 -17.96 27.18
CA ALA A 107 4.38 -17.78 28.61
C ALA A 107 3.21 -18.23 29.51
N GLU A 108 1.98 -17.91 29.13
CA GLU A 108 0.78 -18.13 29.94
C GLU A 108 -0.10 -19.23 29.34
N VAL A 109 -0.49 -20.21 30.15
CA VAL A 109 -1.44 -21.27 29.77
C VAL A 109 -2.84 -20.71 29.51
N ASP A 110 -3.61 -21.38 28.65
CA ASP A 110 -5.01 -21.03 28.31
C ASP A 110 -5.20 -19.64 27.69
N LYS A 111 -4.11 -18.97 27.26
CA LYS A 111 -4.13 -17.73 26.48
C LYS A 111 -4.02 -18.02 24.99
N ASP A 112 -4.71 -17.21 24.20
CA ASP A 112 -4.61 -17.21 22.73
C ASP A 112 -3.45 -16.31 22.30
N TYR A 113 -2.55 -16.88 21.51
CA TYR A 113 -1.41 -16.17 20.92
C TYR A 113 -1.57 -16.14 19.41
N PHE A 114 -1.35 -14.98 18.80
CA PHE A 114 -1.17 -14.88 17.36
C PHE A 114 0.32 -14.83 17.03
N ILE A 115 0.78 -15.78 16.22
CA ILE A 115 2.17 -15.93 15.83
C ILE A 115 2.30 -15.70 14.33
N ALA A 116 2.97 -14.62 13.94
CA ALA A 116 3.27 -14.31 12.55
C ALA A 116 4.77 -14.51 12.22
N PRO A 117 5.15 -15.56 11.47
CA PRO A 117 6.51 -15.69 10.98
C PRO A 117 6.88 -14.54 10.04
N LYS A 118 8.15 -14.10 10.08
CA LYS A 118 8.67 -13.15 9.10
C LYS A 118 8.73 -13.82 7.71
N VAL A 119 7.74 -13.50 6.87
CA VAL A 119 7.58 -14.12 5.56
C VAL A 119 8.70 -13.69 4.61
N ASN A 120 9.29 -14.68 3.93
CA ASN A 120 10.27 -14.44 2.87
C ASN A 120 9.56 -14.42 1.51
N TYR A 121 9.12 -13.24 1.07
CA TYR A 121 8.34 -13.06 -0.15
C TYR A 121 9.18 -13.16 -1.42
N LYS A 122 8.64 -13.84 -2.43
CA LYS A 122 9.18 -13.92 -3.80
C LYS A 122 8.74 -12.68 -4.59
N PHE A 123 9.38 -11.53 -4.33
CA PHE A 123 8.98 -10.23 -4.91
C PHE A 123 8.84 -10.23 -6.44
N GLU A 124 9.71 -10.93 -7.17
CA GLU A 124 9.58 -11.08 -8.63
C GLU A 124 8.23 -11.66 -9.07
N LYS A 125 7.71 -12.64 -8.31
CA LYS A 125 6.42 -13.27 -8.59
C LYS A 125 5.27 -12.36 -8.19
N LEU A 126 5.37 -11.70 -7.03
CA LEU A 126 4.39 -10.72 -6.57
C LEU A 126 4.17 -9.60 -7.61
N ARG A 127 5.25 -9.09 -8.20
CA ARG A 127 5.18 -8.05 -9.25
C ARG A 127 4.46 -8.50 -10.52
N GLN A 128 4.38 -9.80 -10.76
CA GLN A 128 3.75 -10.39 -11.95
C GLN A 128 2.27 -10.71 -11.73
N MET A 129 1.74 -10.54 -10.51
CA MET A 129 0.34 -10.81 -10.19
C MET A 129 -0.54 -9.73 -10.78
N THR A 130 -1.05 -9.93 -11.99
CA THR A 130 -1.92 -8.94 -12.67
C THR A 130 -3.40 -9.33 -12.63
N GLN A 131 -3.69 -10.58 -12.25
CA GLN A 131 -5.03 -11.14 -12.10
C GLN A 131 -5.17 -11.78 -10.73
N GLN A 132 -6.42 -11.88 -10.27
CA GLN A 132 -6.72 -12.52 -9.00
C GLN A 132 -6.62 -14.03 -9.12
N VAL A 133 -5.95 -14.66 -8.15
CA VAL A 133 -5.78 -16.11 -8.10
C VAL A 133 -5.90 -16.61 -6.66
N PRO A 134 -6.47 -17.79 -6.41
CA PRO A 134 -6.41 -18.41 -5.09
C PRO A 134 -4.99 -18.92 -4.81
N LEU A 135 -4.55 -18.83 -3.55
CA LEU A 135 -3.29 -19.39 -3.08
C LEU A 135 -3.49 -20.08 -1.74
N ASN A 136 -3.01 -21.31 -1.62
CA ASN A 136 -2.96 -22.01 -0.34
C ASN A 136 -1.72 -21.59 0.45
N ILE A 137 -1.93 -21.16 1.68
CA ILE A 137 -0.91 -20.85 2.68
C ILE A 137 -0.93 -21.99 3.70
N THR A 138 0.17 -22.73 3.82
CA THR A 138 0.23 -23.93 4.66
C THR A 138 1.18 -23.72 5.83
N PHE A 139 0.72 -24.04 7.03
CA PHE A 139 1.46 -23.93 8.28
C PHE A 139 1.63 -25.31 8.92
N GLU A 140 2.80 -25.53 9.50
CA GLU A 140 3.06 -26.61 10.46
C GLU A 140 3.31 -26.00 11.84
N LEU A 141 2.73 -26.62 12.86
CA LEU A 141 2.97 -26.27 14.25
C LEU A 141 3.69 -27.43 14.96
N GLU A 142 4.75 -27.09 15.70
CA GLU A 142 5.44 -27.98 16.64
C GLU A 142 5.32 -27.35 18.04
N VAL A 143 4.96 -28.15 19.03
CA VAL A 143 4.87 -27.73 20.44
C VAL A 143 5.67 -28.70 21.29
N ASP A 144 6.57 -28.15 22.11
CA ASP A 144 7.49 -28.89 22.99
C ASP A 144 8.30 -29.98 22.27
N GLY A 145 8.63 -29.75 20.99
CA GLY A 145 9.38 -30.69 20.15
C GLY A 145 8.53 -31.73 19.43
N GLU A 146 7.21 -31.77 19.66
CA GLU A 146 6.30 -32.72 19.05
C GLU A 146 5.42 -32.05 17.97
N PRO A 147 5.16 -32.71 16.82
CA PRO A 147 4.29 -32.16 15.79
C PRO A 147 2.83 -32.01 16.28
N ALA A 148 2.29 -30.79 16.21
CA ALA A 148 0.89 -30.46 16.49
C ALA A 148 0.00 -30.44 15.23
N GLY A 149 0.58 -30.81 14.08
CA GLY A 149 -0.11 -31.01 12.80
C GLY A 149 0.19 -29.96 11.75
N GLU A 150 -0.48 -30.10 10.62
CA GLU A 150 -0.43 -29.20 9.46
C GLU A 150 -1.85 -28.71 9.16
N LYS A 151 -1.99 -27.41 8.90
CA LYS A 151 -3.24 -26.79 8.45
C LYS A 151 -2.92 -25.80 7.34
N TYR A 152 -3.91 -25.52 6.51
CA TYR A 152 -3.79 -24.52 5.46
C TYR A 152 -5.01 -23.62 5.40
N GLU A 153 -4.81 -22.48 4.77
CA GLU A 153 -5.83 -21.51 4.47
C GLU A 153 -5.74 -21.12 2.99
N THR A 154 -6.88 -20.88 2.35
CA THR A 154 -6.92 -20.44 0.94
C THR A 154 -7.20 -18.95 0.92
N LEU A 155 -6.23 -18.16 0.48
CA LEU A 155 -6.34 -16.71 0.36
C LEU A 155 -6.59 -16.32 -1.09
N GLN A 156 -7.20 -15.15 -1.30
CA GLN A 156 -7.29 -14.52 -2.61
C GLN A 156 -6.10 -13.58 -2.83
N VAL A 157 -5.20 -13.95 -3.74
CA VAL A 157 -4.13 -13.05 -4.19
C VAL A 157 -4.74 -12.00 -5.11
N ARG A 158 -4.49 -10.72 -4.81
CA ARG A 158 -5.00 -9.56 -5.55
C ARG A 158 -4.09 -9.20 -6.72
N SER A 159 -4.60 -8.37 -7.64
CA SER A 159 -3.75 -7.78 -8.66
C SER A 159 -2.76 -6.79 -8.02
N ILE A 160 -1.56 -6.66 -8.58
CA ILE A 160 -0.56 -5.65 -8.23
C ILE A 160 -1.07 -4.23 -8.47
N ASN A 161 -2.11 -4.09 -9.31
CA ASN A 161 -2.82 -2.85 -9.54
C ASN A 161 -3.88 -2.55 -8.45
N ASP A 162 -4.26 -3.52 -7.62
CA ASP A 162 -5.22 -3.29 -6.55
C ASP A 162 -4.50 -2.61 -5.38
N CYS A 163 -4.82 -1.34 -5.14
CA CYS A 163 -4.31 -0.54 -4.05
C CYS A 163 -5.28 -0.62 -2.86
N PRO A 164 -4.95 -1.30 -1.75
CA PRO A 164 -5.72 -1.16 -0.52
C PRO A 164 -5.53 0.27 0.01
N PHE A 165 -6.62 0.93 0.38
CA PHE A 165 -6.57 2.32 0.88
C PHE A 165 -7.32 2.52 2.20
N GLY A 166 -8.08 1.51 2.64
CA GLY A 166 -8.73 1.51 3.95
C GLY A 166 -9.02 0.08 4.40
N VAL A 167 -8.95 -0.15 5.70
CA VAL A 167 -9.44 -1.37 6.34
C VAL A 167 -10.45 -0.94 7.40
N ALA A 168 -11.62 -1.55 7.41
CA ALA A 168 -12.69 -1.34 8.35
C ALA A 168 -12.93 -2.65 9.11
N ASN A 169 -12.11 -2.93 10.12
CA ASN A 169 -12.35 -4.08 10.99
C ASN A 169 -13.40 -3.67 12.04
N SER A 170 -14.59 -4.28 11.96
CA SER A 170 -15.62 -4.19 13.01
C SER A 170 -15.58 -5.39 13.98
N GLU A 171 -14.64 -6.31 13.81
CA GLU A 171 -14.49 -7.47 14.71
C GLU A 171 -13.58 -7.10 15.88
N GLU A 172 -14.18 -7.08 17.08
CA GLU A 172 -13.47 -7.13 18.36
C GLU A 172 -12.62 -8.42 18.39
N THR A 173 -11.36 -8.36 17.99
CA THR A 173 -10.38 -9.37 18.40
C THR A 173 -9.59 -8.82 19.58
N LEU A 174 -9.62 -9.56 20.69
CA LEU A 174 -8.88 -9.38 21.94
C LEU A 174 -8.06 -8.08 22.02
N ASN A 175 -8.77 -7.03 22.44
CA ASN A 175 -8.31 -5.65 22.68
C ASN A 175 -8.18 -4.78 21.41
N ASP A 176 -9.04 -3.76 21.33
CA ASP A 176 -9.17 -2.70 20.32
C ASP A 176 -7.91 -1.83 20.08
N GLU A 177 -6.71 -2.32 20.40
CA GLU A 177 -5.44 -1.58 20.27
C GLU A 177 -4.38 -2.31 19.43
N ASN A 178 -4.71 -3.44 18.80
CA ASN A 178 -3.83 -4.05 17.79
C ASN A 178 -3.99 -3.34 16.45
N PHE A 179 -2.89 -2.97 15.77
CA PHE A 179 -2.92 -2.50 14.38
C PHE A 179 -3.62 -3.49 13.42
N ILE A 180 -3.75 -4.74 13.85
CA ILE A 180 -4.43 -5.87 13.19
C ILE A 180 -5.95 -5.89 13.48
N ALA A 181 -6.40 -5.17 14.52
CA ALA A 181 -7.77 -5.08 15.01
C ALA A 181 -8.17 -3.60 15.15
N GLY A 182 -8.27 -2.89 14.02
CA GLY A 182 -8.65 -1.49 14.01
C GLY A 182 -8.91 -1.00 12.58
N SER A 183 -9.63 0.11 12.45
CA SER A 183 -9.74 0.77 11.16
C SER A 183 -8.38 1.35 10.76
N ALA A 184 -7.79 0.90 9.65
CA ALA A 184 -6.48 1.38 9.20
C ALA A 184 -6.63 2.28 7.96
N ASP A 185 -6.10 3.49 8.07
CA ASP A 185 -5.97 4.42 6.97
C ASP A 185 -4.75 4.06 6.12
N LEU A 186 -5.00 3.41 4.98
CA LEU A 186 -3.96 2.96 4.06
C LEU A 186 -3.79 3.88 2.84
N GLY A 187 -4.40 5.06 2.78
CA GLY A 187 -4.31 5.90 1.58
C GLY A 187 -2.90 6.39 1.26
N TRP A 188 -1.96 6.36 2.22
CA TRP A 188 -0.52 6.51 1.94
C TRP A 188 0.00 5.50 0.89
N MET A 189 -0.68 4.37 0.70
CA MET A 189 -0.38 3.38 -0.36
C MET A 189 -0.38 3.99 -1.76
N PHE A 190 -1.16 5.04 -2.02
CA PHE A 190 -1.13 5.71 -3.32
C PHE A 190 0.26 6.30 -3.65
N ALA A 191 1.08 6.63 -2.63
CA ALA A 191 2.45 7.08 -2.84
C ALA A 191 3.36 6.00 -3.44
N ALA A 192 3.03 4.72 -3.28
CA ALA A 192 3.75 3.60 -3.89
C ALA A 192 3.47 3.49 -5.40
N TYR A 193 2.35 4.04 -5.88
CA TYR A 193 2.01 4.09 -7.31
C TYR A 193 2.62 5.30 -8.04
N VAL A 194 3.19 6.25 -7.29
CA VAL A 194 4.01 7.34 -7.85
C VAL A 194 5.40 6.80 -8.15
N ASN A 195 5.83 6.82 -9.41
CA ASN A 195 7.12 6.29 -9.84
C ASN A 195 7.89 7.30 -10.71
N GLU A 196 8.67 8.14 -10.04
CA GLU A 196 9.57 9.12 -10.67
C GLU A 196 10.71 8.53 -11.51
N ASN A 197 10.95 7.21 -11.41
CA ASN A 197 12.00 6.51 -12.17
C ASN A 197 11.44 5.78 -13.40
N HIS A 198 10.14 5.89 -13.67
CA HIS A 198 9.52 5.17 -14.78
C HIS A 198 10.03 5.67 -16.14
N PRO A 199 10.52 4.79 -17.04
CA PRO A 199 11.21 5.20 -18.27
C PRO A 199 10.33 5.97 -19.26
N MET A 200 9.01 5.70 -19.28
CA MET A 200 8.09 6.45 -20.15
C MET A 200 7.94 7.93 -19.77
N LEU A 201 8.34 8.35 -18.56
CA LEU A 201 8.31 9.76 -18.17
C LEU A 201 9.29 10.58 -19.02
N ASP A 202 10.45 10.04 -19.37
CA ASP A 202 11.44 10.74 -20.20
C ASP A 202 10.86 11.13 -21.56
N LYS A 203 10.02 10.27 -22.14
CA LYS A 203 9.30 10.56 -23.39
C LYS A 203 8.30 11.70 -23.21
N VAL A 204 7.56 11.74 -22.10
CA VAL A 204 6.63 12.84 -21.79
C VAL A 204 7.38 14.16 -21.58
N LEU A 205 8.54 14.12 -20.91
CA LEU A 205 9.39 15.30 -20.73
C LEU A 205 9.88 15.84 -22.08
N GLN A 206 10.33 14.96 -22.99
CA GLN A 206 10.71 15.37 -24.33
C GLN A 206 9.56 16.08 -25.06
N GLU A 207 8.36 15.48 -25.07
CA GLU A 207 7.19 16.06 -25.72
C GLU A 207 6.74 17.38 -25.07
N ALA A 208 6.94 17.53 -23.76
CA ALA A 208 6.72 18.79 -23.05
C ALA A 208 7.68 19.88 -23.52
N LEU A 209 8.95 19.57 -23.79
CA LEU A 209 9.90 20.51 -24.38
C LEU A 209 9.52 20.87 -25.83
N GLU A 210 9.00 19.93 -26.60
CA GLU A 210 8.53 20.16 -27.97
C GLU A 210 7.34 21.14 -28.04
N THR A 211 6.61 21.34 -26.93
CA THR A 211 5.58 22.39 -26.83
C THR A 211 6.15 23.81 -26.93
N LYS A 212 7.45 23.98 -26.65
CA LYS A 212 8.15 25.27 -26.53
C LYS A 212 7.58 26.22 -25.47
N ILE A 213 6.75 25.71 -24.55
CA ILE A 213 6.26 26.48 -23.40
C ILE A 213 7.43 26.78 -22.46
N VAL A 214 8.34 25.82 -22.29
CA VAL A 214 9.62 25.97 -21.59
C VAL A 214 10.76 25.47 -22.48
N SER A 215 11.96 26.00 -22.27
CA SER A 215 13.18 25.56 -22.98
C SER A 215 13.93 24.43 -22.26
N GLY A 216 13.52 24.10 -21.03
CA GLY A 216 14.16 23.13 -20.17
C GLY A 216 13.48 23.07 -18.81
N PHE A 217 13.64 21.96 -18.11
CA PHE A 217 13.20 21.80 -16.73
C PHE A 217 14.32 22.20 -15.76
N ARG A 218 13.99 22.95 -14.73
CA ARG A 218 14.93 23.46 -13.73
C ARG A 218 14.26 23.60 -12.37
N VAL A 219 15.04 23.35 -11.32
CA VAL A 219 14.61 23.64 -9.95
C VAL A 219 14.45 25.15 -9.79
N THR A 220 13.29 25.57 -9.31
CA THR A 220 12.94 26.97 -9.03
C THR A 220 12.53 27.07 -7.58
N THR A 221 13.14 27.97 -6.82
CA THR A 221 12.90 28.09 -5.37
C THR A 221 11.97 29.24 -5.04
N HIS A 222 12.00 30.31 -5.84
CA HIS A 222 11.25 31.55 -5.60
C HIS A 222 10.44 32.01 -6.82
N GLU A 223 10.68 31.43 -7.99
CA GLU A 223 10.03 31.76 -9.26
C GLU A 223 8.77 30.92 -9.45
N HIS A 224 7.74 31.18 -8.63
CA HIS A 224 6.52 30.37 -8.57
C HIS A 224 5.77 30.29 -9.91
N ASP A 225 5.81 31.35 -10.71
CA ASP A 225 5.24 31.37 -12.05
C ASP A 225 6.04 30.51 -13.04
N GLU A 226 7.37 30.45 -12.91
CA GLU A 226 8.20 29.54 -13.69
C GLU A 226 7.98 28.08 -13.27
N THR A 227 7.79 27.79 -11.98
CA THR A 227 7.33 26.46 -11.51
C THR A 227 6.03 26.08 -12.22
N LEU A 228 5.02 26.94 -12.16
CA LEU A 228 3.71 26.67 -12.74
C LEU A 228 3.78 26.53 -14.28
N LYS A 229 4.65 27.28 -14.94
CA LYS A 229 4.89 27.19 -16.39
C LYS A 229 5.52 25.86 -16.80
N GLN A 230 6.40 25.29 -15.98
CA GLN A 230 6.90 23.92 -16.18
C GLN A 230 5.78 22.90 -16.06
N VAL A 231 4.90 23.05 -15.07
CA VAL A 231 3.72 22.20 -14.90
C VAL A 231 2.76 22.31 -16.09
N PHE A 232 2.56 23.52 -16.62
CA PHE A 232 1.77 23.75 -17.83
C PHE A 232 2.35 23.02 -19.05
N ALA A 233 3.67 22.95 -19.18
CA ALA A 233 4.31 22.21 -20.26
C ALA A 233 4.03 20.71 -20.18
N LEU A 234 4.10 20.11 -18.98
CA LEU A 234 3.73 18.72 -18.74
C LEU A 234 2.25 18.46 -19.05
N TRP A 235 1.36 19.32 -18.59
CA TRP A 235 -0.07 19.26 -18.89
C TRP A 235 -0.34 19.26 -20.40
N SER A 236 0.34 20.16 -21.11
CA SER A 236 0.19 20.28 -22.57
C SER A 236 0.67 19.04 -23.31
N ALA A 237 1.75 18.39 -22.85
CA ALA A 237 2.22 17.13 -23.42
C ALA A 237 1.19 16.00 -23.23
N LEU A 238 0.68 15.83 -22.00
CA LEU A 238 -0.34 14.81 -21.71
C LEU A 238 -1.66 15.07 -22.45
N GLN A 239 -2.07 16.34 -22.59
CA GLN A 239 -3.27 16.66 -23.35
C GLN A 239 -3.11 16.30 -24.84
N LYS A 240 -1.94 16.56 -25.43
CA LYS A 240 -1.66 16.20 -26.83
C LYS A 240 -1.64 14.69 -27.06
N ARG A 241 -1.32 13.90 -26.03
CA ARG A 241 -1.47 12.43 -26.06
C ARG A 241 -2.93 11.97 -26.04
N GLY A 242 -3.87 12.88 -25.82
CA GLY A 242 -5.29 12.56 -25.79
C GLY A 242 -5.69 11.76 -24.55
N LEU A 243 -4.99 11.91 -23.42
CA LEU A 243 -5.36 11.26 -22.16
C LEU A 243 -6.79 11.68 -21.76
N GLN A 244 -7.69 10.70 -21.62
CA GLN A 244 -9.09 10.90 -21.25
C GLN A 244 -9.39 10.36 -19.86
N TYR A 245 -10.39 10.96 -19.20
CA TYR A 245 -10.88 10.44 -17.94
C TYR A 245 -11.67 9.14 -18.15
N SER A 246 -11.41 8.12 -17.33
CA SER A 246 -12.11 6.83 -17.36
C SER A 246 -12.27 6.27 -15.95
N SER A 247 -13.51 6.26 -15.44
CA SER A 247 -13.84 5.92 -14.04
C SER A 247 -13.92 4.41 -13.74
N THR A 248 -13.21 3.58 -14.48
CA THR A 248 -13.21 2.13 -14.20
C THR A 248 -12.30 1.84 -13.00
N THR A 249 -12.90 1.74 -11.82
CA THR A 249 -12.21 1.50 -10.54
C THR A 249 -12.53 0.13 -9.94
N THR A 250 -13.52 -0.57 -10.51
CA THR A 250 -14.05 -1.84 -10.00
C THR A 250 -12.98 -2.93 -9.96
N THR A 251 -12.76 -3.47 -8.78
CA THR A 251 -11.95 -4.67 -8.55
C THR A 251 -12.90 -5.86 -8.29
N PRO A 252 -12.78 -6.99 -9.02
CA PRO A 252 -13.55 -8.19 -8.69
C PRO A 252 -13.24 -8.68 -7.27
N GLY A 253 -14.17 -9.37 -6.62
CA GLY A 253 -13.96 -9.92 -5.27
C GLY A 253 -13.60 -8.87 -4.21
N GLY A 254 -14.20 -7.68 -4.25
CA GLY A 254 -14.02 -6.68 -3.20
C GLY A 254 -14.46 -7.20 -1.83
N SER A 255 -13.88 -6.64 -0.78
CA SER A 255 -14.22 -6.92 0.62
C SER A 255 -14.99 -5.74 1.19
N ASP A 256 -15.99 -6.01 2.04
CA ASP A 256 -16.67 -4.98 2.82
C ASP A 256 -15.76 -4.44 3.95
N THR A 257 -14.76 -5.24 4.33
CA THR A 257 -13.74 -4.94 5.34
C THR A 257 -12.53 -4.22 4.73
N VAL A 258 -12.05 -4.66 3.56
CA VAL A 258 -10.87 -4.07 2.90
C VAL A 258 -11.29 -3.26 1.69
N GLN A 259 -11.17 -1.95 1.82
CA GLN A 259 -11.37 -1.00 0.74
C GLN A 259 -10.14 -0.97 -0.17
N SER A 260 -10.35 -1.28 -1.45
CA SER A 260 -9.30 -1.24 -2.47
C SER A 260 -9.81 -0.70 -3.80
N GLN A 261 -8.90 -0.16 -4.60
CA GLN A 261 -9.19 0.34 -5.94
C GLN A 261 -8.12 -0.13 -6.93
N TYR A 262 -8.56 -0.45 -8.14
CA TYR A 262 -7.66 -0.67 -9.27
C TYR A 262 -7.00 0.65 -9.71
N VAL A 263 -5.68 0.72 -9.63
CA VAL A 263 -4.86 1.86 -10.06
C VAL A 263 -4.02 1.44 -11.26
N ARG A 264 -4.24 2.10 -12.40
CA ARG A 264 -3.39 1.89 -13.58
C ARG A 264 -2.01 2.46 -13.31
N PHE A 265 -0.98 1.69 -13.68
CA PHE A 265 0.38 2.20 -13.72
C PHE A 265 0.58 3.24 -14.82
N ILE A 266 1.73 3.92 -14.76
CA ILE A 266 2.12 5.00 -15.66
C ILE A 266 2.09 4.55 -17.12
N ASP A 267 2.68 3.40 -17.42
CA ASP A 267 2.69 2.79 -18.75
C ASP A 267 1.29 2.44 -19.25
N GLN A 268 0.46 1.84 -18.38
CA GLN A 268 -0.92 1.48 -18.71
C GLN A 268 -1.75 2.73 -19.03
N SER A 269 -1.62 3.79 -18.22
CA SER A 269 -2.35 5.06 -18.40
C SER A 269 -1.93 5.77 -19.70
N LEU A 270 -0.61 5.82 -19.96
CA LEU A 270 -0.06 6.47 -21.16
C LEU A 270 -0.33 5.67 -22.44
N THR A 271 -0.32 4.35 -22.39
CA THR A 271 -0.56 3.48 -23.55
C THR A 271 -2.04 3.44 -23.92
N ASN A 272 -2.92 3.31 -22.93
CA ASN A 272 -4.36 3.24 -23.17
C ASN A 272 -5.02 4.62 -23.29
N THR A 273 -4.28 5.70 -23.07
CA THR A 273 -4.78 7.09 -23.07
C THR A 273 -5.98 7.28 -22.15
N GLN A 274 -5.99 6.58 -21.02
CA GLN A 274 -7.09 6.59 -20.05
C GLN A 274 -6.55 6.67 -18.62
N ALA A 275 -7.19 7.48 -17.78
CA ALA A 275 -6.86 7.61 -16.37
C ALA A 275 -8.13 7.95 -15.55
N ASN A 276 -8.32 7.30 -14.40
CA ASN A 276 -9.23 7.83 -13.37
C ASN A 276 -8.53 8.94 -12.54
N CYS A 277 -9.18 9.43 -11.48
CA CYS A 277 -8.64 10.48 -10.61
C CYS A 277 -7.35 10.04 -9.90
N VAL A 278 -7.25 8.76 -9.53
CA VAL A 278 -6.06 8.16 -8.91
C VAL A 278 -4.94 8.00 -9.92
N ASP A 279 -5.20 7.29 -11.02
CA ASP A 279 -4.25 7.07 -12.12
C ASP A 279 -3.63 8.39 -12.61
N GLY A 280 -4.49 9.41 -12.82
CA GLY A 280 -4.09 10.72 -13.31
C GLY A 280 -3.20 11.46 -12.31
N SER A 281 -3.59 11.45 -11.03
CA SER A 281 -2.84 12.12 -9.98
C SER A 281 -1.49 11.47 -9.71
N VAL A 282 -1.40 10.12 -9.68
CA VAL A 282 -0.11 9.44 -9.49
C VAL A 282 0.81 9.59 -10.70
N LEU A 283 0.27 9.56 -11.92
CA LEU A 283 1.03 9.88 -13.15
C LEU A 283 1.61 11.28 -13.08
N PHE A 284 0.78 12.27 -12.73
CA PHE A 284 1.19 13.66 -12.72
C PHE A 284 2.19 13.95 -11.59
N ALA A 285 1.96 13.40 -10.40
CA ALA A 285 2.91 13.46 -9.29
C ALA A 285 4.27 12.84 -9.68
N SER A 286 4.27 11.75 -10.44
CA SER A 286 5.50 11.10 -10.92
C SER A 286 6.30 12.02 -11.85
N LEU A 287 5.61 12.72 -12.76
CA LEU A 287 6.24 13.72 -13.64
C LEU A 287 6.81 14.90 -12.85
N LEU A 288 6.07 15.40 -11.85
CA LEU A 288 6.50 16.50 -11.01
C LEU A 288 7.76 16.13 -10.21
N ARG A 289 7.79 14.97 -9.56
CA ARG A 289 8.98 14.45 -8.87
C ARG A 289 10.17 14.29 -9.81
N LYS A 290 9.94 13.77 -11.03
CA LYS A 290 10.99 13.60 -12.06
C LYS A 290 11.68 14.92 -12.42
N ILE A 291 10.96 16.04 -12.35
CA ILE A 291 11.51 17.39 -12.60
C ILE A 291 11.81 18.17 -11.31
N SER A 292 11.91 17.47 -10.17
CA SER A 292 12.24 18.03 -8.87
C SER A 292 11.26 19.08 -8.34
N ILE A 293 10.00 18.99 -8.73
CA ILE A 293 8.89 19.70 -8.07
C ILE A 293 8.30 18.77 -7.03
N GLU A 294 8.20 19.22 -5.78
CA GLU A 294 7.68 18.42 -4.67
C GLU A 294 6.15 18.34 -4.72
N PRO A 295 5.56 17.16 -5.02
CA PRO A 295 4.12 16.99 -5.08
C PRO A 295 3.58 16.34 -3.81
N PHE A 296 2.27 16.43 -3.65
CA PHE A 296 1.49 15.69 -2.66
C PHE A 296 0.20 15.19 -3.32
N LEU A 297 -0.37 14.14 -2.77
CA LEU A 297 -1.70 13.65 -3.16
C LEU A 297 -2.71 14.07 -2.08
N VAL A 298 -3.94 14.34 -2.49
CA VAL A 298 -5.02 14.61 -1.54
C VAL A 298 -6.21 13.73 -1.86
N THR A 299 -6.60 12.89 -0.91
CA THR A 299 -7.83 12.11 -1.01
C THR A 299 -8.95 12.83 -0.27
N VAL A 300 -10.13 12.81 -0.88
CA VAL A 300 -11.40 13.20 -0.26
C VAL A 300 -12.42 12.09 -0.58
N PRO A 301 -13.58 12.03 0.08
CA PRO A 301 -14.58 11.02 -0.24
C PRO A 301 -14.92 10.98 -1.74
N GLY A 302 -14.59 9.86 -2.39
CA GLY A 302 -14.89 9.60 -3.80
C GLY A 302 -13.97 10.25 -4.82
N HIS A 303 -12.91 10.98 -4.42
CA HIS A 303 -12.05 11.69 -5.37
C HIS A 303 -10.61 11.89 -4.88
N MET A 304 -9.69 12.07 -5.83
CA MET A 304 -8.29 12.35 -5.51
C MET A 304 -7.71 13.46 -6.40
N TYR A 305 -6.99 14.36 -5.77
CA TYR A 305 -6.25 15.45 -6.41
C TYR A 305 -4.75 15.21 -6.31
N VAL A 306 -4.00 15.86 -7.19
CA VAL A 306 -2.57 16.10 -7.01
C VAL A 306 -2.35 17.57 -6.73
N GLY A 307 -1.41 17.88 -5.84
CA GLY A 307 -0.93 19.24 -5.67
C GLY A 307 0.58 19.28 -5.61
N PHE A 308 1.13 20.48 -5.59
CA PHE A 308 2.56 20.70 -5.51
C PHE A 308 2.91 22.00 -4.81
N TYR A 309 4.07 22.01 -4.18
CA TYR A 309 4.60 23.20 -3.51
C TYR A 309 5.32 24.11 -4.51
N LEU A 310 5.19 25.41 -4.30
CA LEU A 310 5.79 26.44 -5.18
C LEU A 310 7.21 26.85 -4.75
N GLY A 311 7.70 26.42 -3.59
CA GLY A 311 9.02 26.75 -3.09
C GLY A 311 9.44 25.91 -1.88
N ALA A 312 10.71 26.04 -1.47
CA ALA A 312 11.42 25.14 -0.54
C ALA A 312 10.95 25.14 0.93
N GLY A 313 9.77 25.68 1.24
CA GLY A 313 9.22 25.71 2.60
C GLY A 313 7.80 25.15 2.71
N LYS A 314 7.24 24.58 1.64
CA LYS A 314 5.89 23.99 1.59
C LYS A 314 4.74 24.90 2.07
N SER A 315 4.98 26.20 2.19
CA SER A 315 4.02 27.19 2.71
C SER A 315 3.02 27.68 1.67
N GLN A 316 3.35 27.51 0.39
CA GLN A 316 2.50 27.85 -0.74
C GLN A 316 2.40 26.66 -1.67
N PHE A 317 1.17 26.31 -2.02
CA PHE A 317 0.88 25.18 -2.89
C PHE A 317 -0.16 25.54 -3.94
N ILE A 318 -0.23 24.70 -4.97
CA ILE A 318 -1.30 24.68 -5.96
C ILE A 318 -1.90 23.27 -5.98
N GLY A 319 -3.23 23.21 -5.98
CA GLY A 319 -3.98 21.99 -6.29
C GLY A 319 -4.24 21.90 -7.78
N LEU A 320 -4.26 20.68 -8.32
CA LEU A 320 -4.46 20.40 -9.73
C LEU A 320 -5.50 19.27 -9.90
N GLU A 321 -6.61 19.61 -10.53
CA GLU A 321 -7.69 18.68 -10.86
C GLU A 321 -7.39 17.98 -12.19
N THR A 322 -6.88 16.74 -12.14
CA THR A 322 -6.39 16.01 -13.32
C THR A 322 -7.50 15.58 -14.27
N THR A 323 -8.74 15.43 -13.80
CA THR A 323 -9.88 15.00 -14.64
C THR A 323 -10.24 16.03 -15.71
N ILE A 324 -9.85 17.29 -15.53
CA ILE A 324 -10.10 18.38 -16.47
C ILE A 324 -9.24 18.27 -17.75
N LEU A 325 -8.15 17.50 -17.73
CA LEU A 325 -7.23 17.34 -18.86
C LEU A 325 -7.93 16.91 -20.16
N GLY A 326 -8.87 15.98 -20.03
CA GLY A 326 -9.62 15.39 -21.15
C GLY A 326 -10.81 16.22 -21.61
N LEU A 327 -11.25 17.24 -20.85
CA LEU A 327 -12.51 17.92 -21.13
C LEU A 327 -12.50 18.69 -22.47
N PRO A 328 -13.59 18.61 -23.26
CA PRO A 328 -13.81 19.55 -24.36
C PRO A 328 -14.25 20.90 -23.80
N ASP A 329 -13.89 21.98 -24.50
CA ASP A 329 -14.48 23.32 -24.34
C ASP A 329 -14.66 23.86 -22.91
N VAL A 330 -13.54 24.20 -22.28
CA VAL A 330 -13.51 24.97 -21.02
C VAL A 330 -13.11 26.43 -21.28
N ALA A 331 -13.72 27.36 -20.55
CA ALA A 331 -13.36 28.78 -20.59
C ALA A 331 -12.18 29.07 -19.65
N ASP A 332 -11.26 29.95 -20.08
CA ASP A 332 -10.25 30.55 -19.21
C ASP A 332 -10.77 31.89 -18.68
N GLU A 333 -11.35 31.86 -17.48
CA GLU A 333 -11.88 33.04 -16.79
C GLU A 333 -11.01 33.36 -15.58
N LYS A 334 -10.42 34.56 -15.55
CA LYS A 334 -9.67 35.06 -14.39
C LYS A 334 -10.65 35.41 -13.28
N LYS A 335 -10.48 34.81 -12.10
CA LYS A 335 -11.36 35.05 -10.94
C LYS A 335 -10.64 35.78 -9.80
N PRO A 336 -11.37 36.59 -9.00
CA PRO A 336 -10.88 37.01 -7.70
C PRO A 336 -10.60 35.77 -6.83
N GLY A 337 -9.35 35.64 -6.34
CA GLY A 337 -8.91 34.47 -5.56
C GLY A 337 -8.10 33.43 -6.34
N ASP A 338 -7.93 33.61 -7.66
CA ASP A 338 -6.98 32.78 -8.43
C ASP A 338 -5.58 32.81 -7.80
N PRO A 339 -4.85 31.68 -7.80
CA PRO A 339 -3.48 31.64 -7.31
C PRO A 339 -2.61 32.69 -8.00
N ALA A 340 -1.75 33.37 -7.23
CA ALA A 340 -0.90 34.45 -7.76
C ALA A 340 0.00 33.96 -8.91
N ALA A 341 0.54 32.74 -8.81
CA ALA A 341 1.34 32.13 -9.87
C ALA A 341 0.52 31.90 -11.15
N LEU A 342 -0.75 31.46 -11.04
CA LEU A 342 -1.64 31.30 -12.20
C LEU A 342 -1.91 32.63 -12.88
N THR A 343 -2.20 33.67 -12.09
CA THR A 343 -2.41 35.03 -12.60
C THR A 343 -1.16 35.55 -13.31
N ALA A 344 0.02 35.38 -12.71
CA ALA A 344 1.29 35.83 -13.29
C ALA A 344 1.61 35.12 -14.61
N VAL A 345 1.43 33.80 -14.69
CA VAL A 345 1.61 33.06 -15.96
C VAL A 345 0.58 33.54 -16.99
N ARG A 346 -0.70 33.63 -16.62
CA ARG A 346 -1.78 34.08 -17.52
C ARG A 346 -1.48 35.45 -18.13
N ASP A 347 -1.03 36.40 -17.33
CA ASP A 347 -0.78 37.78 -17.76
C ASP A 347 0.48 37.88 -18.66
N LYS A 348 1.42 36.93 -18.56
CA LYS A 348 2.63 36.84 -19.40
C LYS A 348 2.44 36.04 -20.70
N LEU A 349 1.34 35.30 -20.85
CA LEU A 349 1.10 34.46 -22.02
C LEU A 349 0.49 35.23 -23.19
N ASP A 350 1.02 34.95 -24.39
CA ASP A 350 0.47 35.45 -25.65
C ASP A 350 -1.01 35.05 -25.82
N ALA A 351 -1.79 35.92 -26.46
CA ALA A 351 -3.22 35.68 -26.70
C ALA A 351 -3.46 34.39 -27.51
N SER A 352 -2.57 34.04 -28.43
CA SER A 352 -2.64 32.80 -29.20
C SER A 352 -2.46 31.56 -28.32
N VAL A 353 -1.58 31.61 -27.32
CA VAL A 353 -1.38 30.53 -26.35
C VAL A 353 -2.58 30.44 -25.42
N ARG A 354 -3.12 31.56 -24.95
CA ARG A 354 -4.32 31.60 -24.10
C ARG A 354 -5.57 31.07 -24.81
N ALA A 355 -5.64 31.17 -26.14
CA ALA A 355 -6.73 30.62 -26.91
C ALA A 355 -6.69 29.09 -27.02
N ARG A 356 -5.52 28.45 -26.80
CA ARG A 356 -5.34 27.01 -26.93
C ARG A 356 -6.11 26.24 -25.86
N ARG A 357 -6.56 25.04 -26.23
CA ARG A 357 -7.26 24.13 -25.32
C ARG A 357 -6.40 23.71 -24.13
N ASP A 358 -5.11 23.47 -24.34
CA ASP A 358 -4.16 23.07 -23.28
C ASP A 358 -4.06 24.10 -22.16
N TRP A 359 -3.97 25.38 -22.50
CA TRP A 359 -3.99 26.45 -21.52
C TRP A 359 -5.31 26.53 -20.77
N LYS A 360 -6.44 26.52 -21.49
CA LYS A 360 -7.77 26.66 -20.88
C LYS A 360 -8.07 25.53 -19.89
N THR A 361 -7.77 24.28 -20.27
CA THR A 361 -7.89 23.12 -19.39
C THR A 361 -6.94 23.19 -18.21
N PHE A 362 -5.69 23.62 -18.43
CA PHE A 362 -4.72 23.78 -17.35
C PHE A 362 -5.15 24.84 -16.32
N ALA A 363 -5.51 26.03 -16.77
CA ALA A 363 -5.93 27.12 -15.90
C ALA A 363 -7.17 26.72 -15.08
N LYS A 364 -8.14 26.06 -15.72
CA LYS A 364 -9.33 25.54 -15.05
C LYS A 364 -9.01 24.44 -14.04
N ALA A 365 -8.08 23.54 -14.35
CA ALA A 365 -7.62 22.49 -13.45
C ALA A 365 -6.94 23.03 -12.19
N VAL A 366 -6.10 24.05 -12.34
CA VAL A 366 -5.46 24.76 -11.24
C VAL A 366 -6.49 25.47 -10.35
N GLN A 367 -7.46 26.15 -10.97
CA GLN A 367 -8.54 26.82 -10.25
C GLN A 367 -9.36 25.83 -9.43
N VAL A 368 -9.91 24.78 -10.07
CA VAL A 368 -10.77 23.81 -9.39
C VAL A 368 -10.00 23.07 -8.31
N GLY A 369 -8.83 22.53 -8.62
CA GLY A 369 -8.02 21.82 -7.64
C GLY A 369 -7.68 22.69 -6.44
N THR A 370 -7.20 23.92 -6.66
CA THR A 370 -6.84 24.81 -5.54
C THR A 370 -8.05 25.28 -4.74
N GLU A 371 -9.16 25.62 -5.39
CA GLU A 371 -10.42 26.00 -4.73
C GLU A 371 -10.93 24.85 -3.84
N ASP A 372 -10.91 23.61 -4.32
CA ASP A 372 -11.43 22.46 -3.58
C ASP A 372 -10.52 22.05 -2.42
N LEU A 373 -9.19 22.12 -2.58
CA LEU A 373 -8.28 21.91 -1.45
C LEU A 373 -8.48 22.96 -0.35
N ALA A 374 -8.69 24.23 -0.73
CA ALA A 374 -8.98 25.29 0.23
C ALA A 374 -10.29 25.07 0.98
N LYS A 375 -11.35 24.61 0.29
CA LYS A 375 -12.66 24.29 0.91
C LYS A 375 -12.56 23.16 1.93
N ASN A 376 -11.69 22.17 1.70
CA ASN A 376 -11.56 20.99 2.56
C ASN A 376 -10.43 21.11 3.60
N LYS A 377 -9.73 22.26 3.66
CA LYS A 377 -8.56 22.47 4.52
C LYS A 377 -8.81 22.12 5.99
N GLU A 378 -9.96 22.50 6.55
CA GLU A 378 -10.27 22.21 7.95
C GLU A 378 -10.38 20.70 8.21
N LYS A 379 -10.99 19.94 7.30
CA LYS A 379 -11.13 18.48 7.42
C LYS A 379 -9.80 17.76 7.22
N LEU A 380 -9.01 18.20 6.24
CA LEU A 380 -7.66 17.70 6.00
C LEU A 380 -6.74 17.91 7.22
N ASN A 381 -6.93 19.00 7.96
CA ASN A 381 -6.18 19.28 9.19
C ASN A 381 -6.75 18.57 10.43
N ALA A 382 -8.00 18.13 10.39
CA ALA A 382 -8.67 17.50 11.53
C ALA A 382 -8.30 16.03 11.71
N GLY A 383 -7.54 15.44 10.79
CA GLY A 383 -7.16 14.02 10.83
C GLY A 383 -8.35 13.08 10.58
N ASP A 384 -9.35 13.53 9.80
CA ASP A 384 -10.45 12.66 9.36
C ASP A 384 -9.89 11.58 8.42
N PRO A 385 -10.09 10.28 8.73
CA PRO A 385 -9.64 9.14 7.91
C PRO A 385 -9.99 9.24 6.43
N SER A 386 -11.14 9.85 6.12
CA SER A 386 -11.64 9.99 4.75
C SER A 386 -11.00 11.16 3.97
N TYR A 387 -10.14 11.95 4.62
CA TYR A 387 -9.47 13.13 4.08
C TYR A 387 -7.97 13.06 4.36
N GLN A 388 -7.18 12.63 3.39
CA GLN A 388 -5.74 12.43 3.62
C GLN A 388 -4.90 13.37 2.77
N TRP A 389 -3.87 13.92 3.41
CA TRP A 389 -2.81 14.68 2.76
C TRP A 389 -1.54 13.84 2.73
N ILE A 390 -1.16 13.37 1.54
CA ILE A 390 -0.05 12.43 1.38
C ILE A 390 1.13 13.17 0.76
N ASP A 391 2.06 13.61 1.60
CA ASP A 391 3.29 14.26 1.17
C ASP A 391 4.29 13.23 0.62
N LEU A 392 4.67 13.37 -0.65
CA LEU A 392 5.49 12.34 -1.30
C LEU A 392 6.96 12.41 -0.90
N SER A 393 7.47 13.55 -0.42
CA SER A 393 8.83 13.61 0.13
C SER A 393 8.90 12.94 1.51
N GLU A 394 7.84 13.10 2.31
CA GLU A 394 7.68 12.40 3.59
C GLU A 394 7.55 10.89 3.41
N ALA A 395 6.63 10.45 2.54
CA ALA A 395 6.43 9.03 2.25
C ALA A 395 7.73 8.31 1.84
N ARG A 396 8.57 8.96 1.01
CA ARG A 396 9.88 8.41 0.61
C ARG A 396 10.86 8.33 1.78
N THR A 397 10.81 9.29 2.71
CA THR A 397 11.64 9.28 3.93
C THR A 397 11.25 8.14 4.86
N GLN A 398 9.94 7.83 4.93
CA GLN A 398 9.39 6.69 5.68
C GLN A 398 9.66 5.32 5.00
N GLY A 399 10.27 5.31 3.80
CA GLY A 399 10.63 4.09 3.10
C GLY A 399 9.53 3.54 2.17
N ILE A 400 8.47 4.31 1.91
CA ILE A 400 7.46 4.00 0.89
C ILE A 400 8.05 4.30 -0.49
N MET A 401 8.59 3.26 -1.11
CA MET A 401 9.23 3.33 -2.42
C MET A 401 8.23 3.03 -3.55
N PRO A 402 8.48 3.53 -4.77
CA PRO A 402 7.65 3.19 -5.92
C PRO A 402 7.58 1.68 -6.14
N ILE A 403 6.40 1.15 -6.47
CA ILE A 403 6.27 -0.20 -7.03
C ILE A 403 7.09 -0.22 -8.32
N PRO A 404 8.11 -1.10 -8.42
CA PRO A 404 9.08 -1.03 -9.49
C PRO A 404 8.46 -1.51 -10.80
N TYR A 405 8.61 -0.69 -11.84
CA TYR A 405 8.25 -1.06 -13.20
C TYR A 405 9.06 -2.28 -13.64
N SER A 406 8.36 -3.30 -14.14
CA SER A 406 8.98 -4.36 -14.93
C SER A 406 8.42 -4.24 -16.33
N ALA A 407 9.30 -4.02 -17.31
CA ALA A 407 8.92 -4.37 -18.68
C ALA A 407 8.58 -5.86 -18.63
N ALA A 408 7.38 -6.24 -19.09
CA ALA A 408 7.08 -7.66 -19.26
C ALA A 408 8.19 -8.28 -20.14
N PRO A 409 8.71 -9.46 -19.79
CA PRO A 409 9.74 -10.13 -20.58
C PRO A 409 9.29 -10.43 -22.02
#